data_AF-A0A2W4SGK6-F1
#
_entry.id   AF-A0A2W4SGK6-F1
#
_cell.length_a   1.000
_cell.length_b   1.000
_cell.length_c   1.000
_cell.angle_alpha   90.00
_cell.angle_beta   90.00
_cell.angle_gamma   90.00
#
_symmetry.space_group_name_H-M   'P 1'
#
loop_
_entity.id
_entity.type
_entity.pdbx_description
1 polymer ?
#
loop_
_entity_poly.entity_id
_entity_poly.type
_entity_poly.pdbx_seq_one_letter_code
_entity_poly.pdbx_strand_id
1 'polypeptide(L)'
;MTGGFAHGAVASTVPPSPKHGATPDAEPGWIDRLPASWQPYARLARLDRPAGSWLLFWPCAWGVALADGLIADAALVAWFALGSITMRAAGCVWNDIIDRDLDAQVERTRARPVASGAIPVRKALAFAIALSLIGLLVVLQLRPLAQLVAVASLGLVAAYPFMKRITWWPQAWLGLTFNWGALVGFAAITDPAPAMALLYAGGVAWTLGYDTIYALQDIEDDAMAGIKSSARALGPRARGGVAIFYGAALLLWAGALWLVRPDPLALLALLPLAGHFAWQVWRLADTAPANALALFRSNRTAGLLLFAAATVAGLDRSFM
;
A
#
# COMPACT_ATOMS: atom_id res chain seq x y z
N MET A 1 -53.13 -45.77 4.74
CA MET A 1 -53.49 -44.69 3.79
C MET A 1 -53.38 -43.38 4.57
N THR A 2 -52.18 -42.83 4.74
CA THR A 2 -51.42 -41.91 3.84
C THR A 2 -51.90 -40.45 3.89
N GLY A 3 -50.98 -39.56 4.31
CA GLY A 3 -51.00 -38.11 4.07
C GLY A 3 -50.97 -37.31 5.38
N GLY A 4 -50.01 -36.44 5.68
CA GLY A 4 -48.83 -35.94 4.97
C GLY A 4 -48.34 -34.71 5.75
N PHE A 5 -47.15 -34.78 6.35
CA PHE A 5 -46.55 -33.64 7.04
C PHE A 5 -46.00 -32.64 6.01
N ALA A 6 -46.51 -31.42 6.03
CA ALA A 6 -46.02 -30.32 5.20
C ALA A 6 -44.69 -29.81 5.77
N HIS A 7 -43.57 -30.15 5.10
CA HIS A 7 -42.31 -29.45 5.29
C HIS A 7 -42.35 -28.11 4.55
N GLY A 8 -42.42 -27.02 5.31
CA GLY A 8 -42.08 -25.68 4.81
C GLY A 8 -40.60 -25.63 4.47
N ALA A 9 -40.28 -25.59 3.18
CA ALA A 9 -38.93 -25.34 2.71
C ALA A 9 -38.55 -23.89 3.05
N VAL A 10 -37.69 -23.73 4.05
CA VAL A 10 -36.96 -22.48 4.28
C VAL A 10 -36.05 -22.29 3.06
N ALA A 11 -36.39 -21.32 2.22
CA ALA A 11 -35.54 -20.91 1.11
C ALA A 11 -34.20 -20.45 1.69
N SER A 12 -33.16 -21.28 1.52
CA SER A 12 -31.80 -20.91 1.84
C SER A 12 -31.37 -19.80 0.89
N THR A 13 -31.34 -18.57 1.39
CA THR A 13 -30.69 -17.45 0.69
C THR A 13 -29.19 -17.63 0.81
N VAL A 14 -28.64 -18.59 0.06
CA VAL A 14 -27.21 -18.64 -0.23
C VAL A 14 -26.91 -17.40 -1.07
N PRO A 15 -26.02 -16.49 -0.63
CA PRO A 15 -25.62 -15.36 -1.46
C PRO A 15 -25.01 -15.89 -2.77
N PRO A 16 -25.27 -15.23 -3.91
CA PRO A 16 -24.75 -15.69 -5.19
C PRO A 16 -23.23 -15.81 -5.11
N SER A 17 -22.69 -16.93 -5.61
CA SER A 17 -21.25 -17.13 -5.75
C SER A 17 -20.62 -15.96 -6.52
N PRO A 18 -19.39 -15.54 -6.15
CA PRO A 18 -18.76 -14.39 -6.78
C PRO A 18 -18.60 -14.64 -8.28
N LYS A 19 -19.34 -13.87 -9.09
CA LYS A 19 -19.19 -13.88 -10.55
C LYS A 19 -17.78 -13.39 -10.88
N HIS A 20 -16.93 -14.31 -11.36
CA HIS A 20 -15.65 -14.11 -12.04
C HIS A 20 -14.55 -13.33 -11.27
N GLY A 21 -13.69 -14.07 -10.55
CA GLY A 21 -12.29 -13.67 -10.32
C GLY A 21 -12.01 -12.54 -9.33
N ALA A 22 -13.01 -12.03 -8.59
CA ALA A 22 -12.82 -11.03 -7.55
C ALA A 22 -12.34 -11.68 -6.23
N THR A 23 -11.26 -11.17 -5.64
CA THR A 23 -10.84 -11.56 -4.29
C THR A 23 -11.56 -10.69 -3.24
N PRO A 24 -11.65 -11.12 -1.96
CA PRO A 24 -12.51 -10.49 -0.95
C PRO A 24 -12.24 -9.01 -0.66
N ASP A 25 -11.03 -8.54 -0.95
CA ASP A 25 -10.52 -7.18 -0.74
C ASP A 25 -10.83 -6.20 -1.90
N ALA A 26 -11.40 -6.67 -3.01
CA ALA A 26 -11.74 -5.87 -4.18
C ALA A 26 -12.87 -4.86 -3.91
N GLU A 27 -12.80 -3.66 -4.50
CA GLU A 27 -13.94 -2.73 -4.54
C GLU A 27 -14.93 -3.12 -5.65
N PRO A 28 -16.25 -3.00 -5.45
CA PRO A 28 -17.24 -3.48 -6.43
C PRO A 28 -17.29 -2.68 -7.73
N GLY A 29 -17.54 -3.37 -8.85
CA GLY A 29 -18.54 -2.93 -9.84
C GLY A 29 -18.10 -2.09 -11.04
N TRP A 30 -16.86 -1.62 -11.14
CA TRP A 30 -16.41 -0.88 -12.34
C TRP A 30 -15.58 -1.73 -13.30
N ILE A 31 -14.72 -2.63 -12.79
CA ILE A 31 -13.97 -3.57 -13.63
C ILE A 31 -14.92 -4.46 -14.42
N ASP A 32 -16.04 -4.87 -13.83
CA ASP A 32 -17.03 -5.73 -14.49
C ASP A 32 -17.72 -5.06 -15.69
N ARG A 33 -17.59 -3.73 -15.83
CA ARG A 33 -18.08 -2.96 -16.98
C ARG A 33 -17.06 -2.84 -18.11
N LEU A 34 -15.80 -3.22 -17.88
CA LEU A 34 -14.78 -3.25 -18.92
C LEU A 34 -15.04 -4.39 -19.92
N PRO A 35 -14.51 -4.31 -21.15
CA PRO A 35 -14.52 -5.43 -22.08
C PRO A 35 -13.96 -6.69 -21.43
N ALA A 36 -14.58 -7.85 -21.69
CA ALA A 36 -14.22 -9.12 -21.05
C ALA A 36 -12.72 -9.48 -21.18
N SER A 37 -12.08 -9.09 -22.28
CA SER A 37 -10.64 -9.29 -22.51
C SER A 37 -9.74 -8.41 -21.64
N TRP A 38 -10.25 -7.30 -21.09
CA TRP A 38 -9.50 -6.34 -20.28
C TRP A 38 -9.64 -6.62 -18.78
N GLN A 39 -10.77 -7.21 -18.34
CA GLN A 39 -11.04 -7.46 -16.93
C GLN A 39 -9.92 -8.26 -16.24
N PRO A 40 -9.36 -9.35 -16.82
CA PRO A 40 -8.28 -10.09 -16.18
C PRO A 40 -7.02 -9.24 -15.97
N TYR A 41 -6.69 -8.36 -16.92
CA TYR A 41 -5.53 -7.47 -16.79
C TYR A 41 -5.77 -6.36 -15.76
N ALA A 42 -6.97 -5.80 -15.70
CA ALA A 42 -7.34 -4.80 -14.70
C ALA A 42 -7.29 -5.38 -13.27
N ARG A 43 -7.79 -6.62 -13.09
CA ARG A 43 -7.69 -7.37 -11.82
C ARG A 43 -6.24 -7.75 -11.49
N LEU A 44 -5.45 -8.13 -12.49
CA LEU A 44 -4.02 -8.45 -12.31
C LEU A 44 -3.24 -7.20 -11.86
N ALA A 45 -3.54 -6.04 -12.44
CA ALA A 45 -3.00 -4.73 -12.06
C ALA A 45 -3.56 -4.18 -10.74
N ARG A 46 -4.52 -4.87 -10.10
CA ARG A 46 -5.20 -4.44 -8.86
C ARG A 46 -5.88 -3.07 -8.96
N LEU A 47 -6.42 -2.72 -10.12
CA LEU A 47 -7.12 -1.45 -10.30
C LEU A 47 -8.42 -1.39 -9.46
N ASP A 48 -8.98 -2.53 -9.10
CA ASP A 48 -10.09 -2.71 -8.16
C ASP A 48 -9.70 -2.39 -6.70
N ARG A 49 -8.42 -2.16 -6.41
CA ARG A 49 -7.89 -1.98 -5.03
C ARG A 49 -7.00 -0.75 -4.96
N PRO A 50 -7.57 0.45 -5.17
CA PRO A 50 -6.81 1.68 -5.36
C PRO A 50 -6.02 2.12 -4.11
N ALA A 51 -6.41 1.65 -2.92
CA ALA A 51 -5.69 1.93 -1.67
C ALA A 51 -4.18 1.68 -1.82
N GLY A 52 -3.81 0.63 -2.55
CA GLY A 52 -2.42 0.30 -2.79
C GLY A 52 -1.62 1.36 -3.56
N SER A 53 -2.23 1.97 -4.57
CA SER A 53 -1.62 3.03 -5.37
C SER A 53 -1.52 4.33 -4.58
N TRP A 54 -2.52 4.64 -3.74
CA TRP A 54 -2.45 5.77 -2.81
C TRP A 54 -1.29 5.63 -1.83
N LEU A 55 -1.10 4.45 -1.25
CA LEU A 55 -0.02 4.19 -0.29
C LEU A 55 1.38 4.29 -0.94
N LEU A 56 1.50 4.05 -2.24
CA LEU A 56 2.74 4.26 -3.00
C LEU A 56 2.90 5.71 -3.49
N PHE A 57 1.80 6.44 -3.67
CA PHE A 57 1.79 7.83 -4.13
C PHE A 57 2.15 8.81 -3.01
N TRP A 58 1.53 8.66 -1.84
CA TRP A 58 1.69 9.62 -0.75
C TRP A 58 3.15 9.85 -0.35
N PRO A 59 4.01 8.83 -0.22
CA PRO A 59 5.44 9.03 0.02
C PRO A 59 6.10 9.96 -0.99
N CYS A 60 5.84 9.79 -2.29
CA CYS A 60 6.36 10.69 -3.33
C CYS A 60 5.93 12.15 -3.08
N ALA A 61 4.63 12.34 -2.82
CA ALA A 61 4.07 13.67 -2.57
C ALA A 61 4.61 14.31 -1.29
N TRP A 62 4.84 13.53 -0.23
CA TRP A 62 5.44 14.02 1.02
C TRP A 62 6.87 14.52 0.79
N GLY A 63 7.66 13.79 0.02
CA GLY A 63 9.03 14.17 -0.32
C GLY A 63 9.06 15.51 -1.04
N VAL A 64 8.18 15.69 -2.04
CA VAL A 64 8.04 16.96 -2.77
C VAL A 64 7.57 18.09 -1.85
N ALA A 65 6.55 17.83 -1.01
CA ALA A 65 5.98 18.81 -0.09
C ALA A 65 7.01 19.32 0.92
N LEU A 66 7.70 18.40 1.60
CA LEU A 66 8.68 18.75 2.62
C LEU A 66 9.92 19.44 2.02
N ALA A 67 10.21 19.18 0.75
CA ALA A 67 11.32 19.81 0.03
C ALA A 67 10.97 21.19 -0.59
N ASP A 68 9.77 21.74 -0.34
CA ASP A 68 9.27 23.00 -0.90
C ASP A 68 9.07 22.97 -2.44
N GLY A 69 8.65 21.82 -2.98
CA GLY A 69 8.50 21.62 -4.42
C GLY A 69 7.09 21.82 -4.99
N LEU A 70 6.06 21.95 -4.15
CA LEU A 70 4.66 21.85 -4.61
C LEU A 70 4.21 23.02 -5.49
N ILE A 71 4.72 24.23 -5.24
CA ILE A 71 4.36 25.41 -6.03
C ILE A 71 5.14 25.42 -7.35
N ALA A 72 6.41 25.02 -7.31
CA ALA A 72 7.31 25.10 -8.45
C ALA A 72 7.07 24.00 -9.50
N ASP A 73 6.57 22.83 -9.09
CA ASP A 73 6.52 21.66 -9.97
C ASP A 73 5.25 20.80 -9.79
N ALA A 74 4.09 21.40 -10.09
CA ALA A 74 2.81 20.67 -10.05
C ALA A 74 2.76 19.47 -11.03
N ALA A 75 3.51 19.54 -12.14
CA ALA A 75 3.63 18.44 -13.10
C ALA A 75 4.31 17.21 -12.48
N LEU A 76 5.31 17.41 -11.63
CA LEU A 76 5.99 16.32 -10.91
C LEU A 76 5.04 15.48 -10.06
N VAL A 77 4.06 16.11 -9.39
CA VAL A 77 3.05 15.38 -8.60
C VAL A 77 2.18 14.49 -9.51
N ALA A 78 1.81 14.98 -10.70
CA ALA A 78 1.06 14.18 -11.68
C ALA A 78 1.89 12.99 -12.21
N TRP A 79 3.19 13.21 -12.47
CA TRP A 79 4.12 12.15 -12.83
C TRP A 79 4.24 11.08 -11.74
N PHE A 80 4.33 11.49 -10.48
CA PHE A 80 4.33 10.54 -9.36
C PHE A 80 2.99 9.80 -9.22
N ALA A 81 1.85 10.45 -9.47
CA ALA A 81 0.56 9.76 -9.48
C ALA A 81 0.52 8.65 -10.55
N LEU A 82 0.95 8.98 -11.78
CA LEU A 82 1.05 7.99 -12.87
C LEU A 82 2.02 6.86 -12.50
N GLY A 83 3.22 7.21 -12.02
CA GLY A 83 4.25 6.24 -11.63
C GLY A 83 3.79 5.31 -10.51
N SER A 84 3.10 5.83 -9.48
CA SER A 84 2.59 5.00 -8.38
C SER A 84 1.49 4.05 -8.83
N ILE A 85 0.62 4.45 -9.78
CA ILE A 85 -0.37 3.54 -10.36
C ILE A 85 0.32 2.42 -11.15
N THR A 86 1.24 2.76 -12.05
CA THR A 86 1.87 1.77 -12.93
C THR A 86 2.86 0.87 -12.21
N MET A 87 3.65 1.40 -11.26
CA MET A 87 4.60 0.61 -10.48
C MET A 87 3.91 -0.28 -9.46
N ARG A 88 2.79 0.16 -8.86
CA ARG A 88 1.95 -0.73 -8.03
C ARG A 88 1.42 -1.88 -8.87
N ALA A 89 0.88 -1.59 -10.06
CA ALA A 89 0.37 -2.62 -10.96
C ALA A 89 1.48 -3.59 -11.39
N ALA A 90 2.65 -3.10 -11.80
CA ALA A 90 3.79 -3.92 -12.20
C ALA A 90 4.28 -4.82 -11.05
N GLY A 91 4.40 -4.27 -9.84
CA GLY A 91 4.76 -5.03 -8.65
C GLY A 91 3.74 -6.12 -8.31
N CYS A 92 2.43 -5.85 -8.45
CA CYS A 92 1.39 -6.87 -8.26
C CYS A 92 1.45 -7.97 -9.33
N VAL A 93 1.69 -7.61 -10.59
CA VAL A 93 1.87 -8.60 -11.68
C VAL A 93 3.09 -9.47 -11.41
N TRP A 94 4.22 -8.87 -11.02
CA TRP A 94 5.44 -9.59 -10.64
C TRP A 94 5.18 -10.56 -9.47
N ASN A 95 4.49 -10.08 -8.43
CA ASN A 95 4.14 -10.91 -7.28
C ASN A 95 3.27 -12.11 -7.68
N ASP A 96 2.23 -11.90 -8.50
CA ASP A 96 1.34 -12.97 -8.97
C ASP A 96 2.06 -13.97 -9.90
N ILE A 97 3.08 -13.54 -10.65
CA ILE A 97 3.93 -14.45 -11.44
C ILE A 97 4.76 -15.36 -10.52
N ILE A 98 5.41 -14.79 -9.50
CA ILE A 98 6.28 -15.53 -8.57
C ILE A 98 5.48 -16.46 -7.66
N ASP A 99 4.30 -16.04 -7.24
CA ASP A 99 3.47 -16.79 -6.31
C ASP A 99 2.46 -17.71 -6.99
N ARG A 100 2.42 -17.79 -8.33
CA ARG A 100 1.37 -18.48 -9.10
C ARG A 100 1.02 -19.88 -8.59
N ASP A 101 2.03 -20.70 -8.24
CA ASP A 101 1.83 -22.11 -7.88
C ASP A 101 1.35 -22.23 -6.44
N LEU A 102 1.75 -21.29 -5.57
CA LEU A 102 1.23 -21.19 -4.20
C LEU A 102 -0.21 -20.64 -4.21
N ASP A 103 -0.44 -19.59 -5.00
CA ASP A 103 -1.76 -18.96 -5.12
C ASP A 103 -2.80 -19.94 -5.67
N ALA A 104 -2.41 -20.84 -6.58
CA ALA A 104 -3.31 -21.90 -7.07
C ALA A 104 -3.77 -22.88 -5.98
N GLN A 105 -3.04 -23.00 -4.87
CA GLN A 105 -3.33 -23.92 -3.76
C GLN A 105 -4.11 -23.25 -2.62
N VAL A 106 -4.26 -21.91 -2.63
CA VAL A 106 -4.89 -21.14 -1.56
C VAL A 106 -6.25 -20.61 -2.01
N GLU A 107 -7.33 -20.95 -1.29
CA GLU A 107 -8.72 -20.68 -1.71
C GLU A 107 -8.96 -19.22 -2.10
N ARG A 108 -8.49 -18.27 -1.27
CA ARG A 108 -8.65 -16.83 -1.49
C ARG A 108 -7.88 -16.27 -2.70
N THR A 109 -6.79 -16.91 -3.13
CA THR A 109 -5.93 -16.42 -4.24
C THR A 109 -5.96 -17.28 -5.48
N ARG A 110 -6.59 -18.47 -5.43
CA ARG A 110 -6.76 -19.38 -6.57
C ARG A 110 -7.46 -18.75 -7.76
N ALA A 111 -8.34 -17.78 -7.52
CA ALA A 111 -9.06 -17.05 -8.55
C ALA A 111 -8.23 -15.93 -9.23
N ARG A 112 -6.99 -15.68 -8.80
CA ARG A 112 -6.12 -14.66 -9.42
C ARG A 112 -5.85 -14.98 -10.90
N PRO A 113 -5.69 -13.98 -11.77
CA PRO A 113 -5.60 -14.21 -13.22
C PRO A 113 -4.46 -15.13 -13.67
N VAL A 114 -3.29 -15.05 -13.03
CA VAL A 114 -2.14 -15.91 -13.37
C VAL A 114 -2.29 -17.30 -12.77
N ALA A 115 -2.71 -17.40 -11.51
CA ALA A 115 -2.89 -18.67 -10.79
C ALA A 115 -4.01 -19.54 -11.41
N SER A 116 -5.12 -18.94 -11.82
CA SER A 116 -6.23 -19.61 -12.50
C SER A 116 -5.96 -19.96 -13.96
N GLY A 117 -4.85 -19.48 -14.54
CA GLY A 117 -4.53 -19.64 -15.96
C GLY A 117 -5.29 -18.70 -16.90
N ALA A 118 -6.13 -17.79 -16.40
CA ALA A 118 -6.84 -16.80 -17.21
C ALA A 118 -5.90 -15.87 -17.99
N ILE A 119 -4.70 -15.59 -17.45
CA ILE A 119 -3.60 -14.94 -18.16
C ILE A 119 -2.37 -15.85 -18.11
N PRO A 120 -1.82 -16.28 -19.25
CA PRO A 120 -0.59 -17.05 -19.29
C PRO A 120 0.60 -16.18 -18.85
N VAL A 121 1.58 -16.78 -18.15
CA VAL A 121 2.75 -16.08 -17.59
C VAL A 121 3.48 -15.20 -18.61
N ARG A 122 3.61 -15.64 -19.87
CA ARG A 122 4.24 -14.83 -20.93
C ARG A 122 3.51 -13.50 -21.17
N LYS A 123 2.17 -13.50 -21.16
CA LYS A 123 1.36 -12.29 -21.32
C LYS A 123 1.40 -11.42 -20.06
N ALA A 124 1.41 -12.04 -18.88
CA ALA A 124 1.59 -11.31 -17.63
C ALA A 124 2.95 -10.60 -17.59
N LEU A 125 4.03 -11.27 -18.00
CA LEU A 125 5.37 -10.67 -18.08
C LEU A 125 5.42 -9.52 -19.10
N ALA A 126 4.85 -9.71 -20.29
CA ALA A 126 4.77 -8.63 -21.29
C ALA A 126 3.99 -7.42 -20.75
N PHE A 127 2.92 -7.65 -20.00
CA PHE A 127 2.15 -6.59 -19.35
C PHE A 127 2.94 -5.88 -18.24
N ALA A 128 3.68 -6.62 -17.41
CA ALA A 128 4.59 -6.03 -16.43
C ALA A 128 5.67 -5.17 -17.09
N ILE A 129 6.25 -5.62 -18.21
CA ILE A 129 7.21 -4.84 -19.00
C ILE A 129 6.56 -3.55 -19.52
N ALA A 130 5.35 -3.62 -20.08
CA ALA A 130 4.65 -2.44 -20.58
C ALA A 130 4.37 -1.41 -19.45
N LEU A 131 3.94 -1.86 -18.28
CA LEU A 131 3.75 -1.00 -17.11
C LEU A 131 5.08 -0.37 -16.63
N SER A 132 6.16 -1.16 -16.59
CA SER A 132 7.50 -0.68 -16.24
C SER A 132 8.05 0.33 -17.25
N LEU A 133 7.72 0.21 -18.54
CA LEU A 133 8.09 1.23 -19.54
C LEU A 133 7.39 2.56 -19.29
N ILE A 134 6.13 2.55 -18.84
CA ILE A 134 5.46 3.78 -18.39
C ILE A 134 6.14 4.33 -17.13
N GLY A 135 6.52 3.47 -16.19
CA GLY A 135 7.33 3.86 -15.02
C GLY A 135 8.69 4.48 -15.42
N LEU A 136 9.35 3.96 -16.45
CA LEU A 136 10.57 4.52 -17.00
C LEU A 136 10.34 5.93 -17.58
N LEU A 137 9.24 6.15 -18.30
CA LEU A 137 8.89 7.48 -18.79
C LEU A 137 8.79 8.50 -17.65
N VAL A 138 8.15 8.12 -16.53
CA VAL A 138 8.07 8.93 -15.31
C VAL A 138 9.46 9.23 -14.75
N VAL A 139 10.31 8.20 -14.61
CA VAL A 139 11.69 8.37 -14.12
C VAL A 139 12.48 9.33 -14.99
N LEU A 140 12.35 9.26 -16.31
CA LEU A 140 13.06 10.15 -17.24
C LEU A 140 12.66 11.63 -17.12
N GLN A 141 11.53 11.95 -16.48
CA GLN A 141 11.14 13.34 -16.19
C GLN A 141 11.85 13.91 -14.96
N LEU A 142 12.46 13.06 -14.13
CA LEU A 142 13.11 13.47 -12.89
C LEU A 142 14.53 13.99 -13.17
N ARG A 143 15.07 14.84 -12.28
CA ARG A 143 16.49 15.20 -12.33
C ARG A 143 17.40 13.98 -12.06
N PRO A 144 18.65 13.94 -12.55
CA PRO A 144 19.49 12.73 -12.54
C PRO A 144 19.66 12.06 -11.17
N LEU A 145 19.76 12.83 -10.09
CA LEU A 145 19.87 12.27 -8.75
C LEU A 145 18.62 11.48 -8.37
N ALA A 146 17.42 12.01 -8.62
CA ALA A 146 16.17 11.33 -8.35
C ALA A 146 15.98 10.11 -9.26
N GLN A 147 16.51 10.13 -10.49
CA GLN A 147 16.52 8.94 -11.35
C GLN A 147 17.32 7.79 -10.71
N LEU A 148 18.53 8.08 -10.23
CA LEU A 148 19.38 7.10 -9.55
C LEU A 148 18.69 6.54 -8.31
N VAL A 149 18.11 7.41 -7.48
CA VAL A 149 17.37 7.01 -6.28
C VAL A 149 16.17 6.13 -6.67
N ALA A 150 15.40 6.49 -7.70
CA ALA A 150 14.25 5.71 -8.14
C ALA A 150 14.65 4.30 -8.61
N VAL A 151 15.69 4.18 -9.45
CA VAL A 151 16.17 2.89 -9.97
C VAL A 151 16.71 1.98 -8.87
N ALA A 152 17.32 2.54 -7.82
CA ALA A 152 17.80 1.76 -6.67
C ALA A 152 16.68 0.98 -5.95
N SER A 153 15.41 1.42 -6.05
CA SER A 153 14.27 0.72 -5.46
C SER A 153 13.98 -0.65 -6.10
N LEU A 154 14.39 -0.86 -7.36
CA LEU A 154 14.03 -2.06 -8.12
C LEU A 154 14.51 -3.35 -7.46
N GLY A 155 15.65 -3.31 -6.77
CA GLY A 155 16.16 -4.46 -6.01
C GLY A 155 15.23 -4.85 -4.87
N LEU A 156 14.71 -3.88 -4.12
CA LEU A 156 13.75 -4.12 -3.05
C LEU A 156 12.41 -4.64 -3.60
N VAL A 157 11.92 -4.04 -4.70
CA VAL A 157 10.66 -4.44 -5.35
C VAL A 157 10.75 -5.87 -5.88
N ALA A 158 11.84 -6.23 -6.56
CA ALA A 158 12.04 -7.57 -7.10
C ALA A 158 12.11 -8.64 -6.02
N ALA A 159 12.73 -8.32 -4.87
CA ALA A 159 12.92 -9.23 -3.74
C ALA A 159 11.67 -9.41 -2.86
N TYR A 160 10.73 -8.45 -2.86
CA TYR A 160 9.58 -8.42 -1.96
C TYR A 160 8.75 -9.72 -1.93
N PRO A 161 8.37 -10.35 -3.07
CA PRO A 161 7.54 -11.56 -3.06
C PRO A 161 8.13 -12.73 -2.26
N PHE A 162 9.45 -12.76 -2.11
CA PHE A 162 10.15 -13.83 -1.39
C PHE A 162 10.14 -13.64 0.13
N MET A 163 9.88 -12.42 0.62
CA MET A 163 10.06 -12.07 2.03
C MET A 163 9.16 -12.85 2.98
N LYS A 164 7.94 -13.18 2.57
CA LYS A 164 7.01 -14.01 3.35
C LYS A 164 7.56 -15.41 3.66
N ARG A 165 8.53 -15.89 2.87
CA ARG A 165 9.18 -17.21 3.05
C ARG A 165 10.41 -17.10 3.97
N ILE A 166 11.03 -15.93 4.05
CA ILE A 166 12.32 -15.71 4.70
C ILE A 166 12.15 -15.11 6.10
N THR A 167 11.19 -14.20 6.29
CA THR A 167 11.05 -13.42 7.54
C THR A 167 9.60 -13.41 8.06
N TRP A 168 9.46 -13.17 9.37
CA TRP A 168 8.18 -12.84 10.01
C TRP A 168 7.74 -11.41 9.81
N TRP A 169 8.58 -10.59 9.17
CA TRP A 169 8.32 -9.17 8.97
C TRP A 169 8.35 -8.78 7.48
N PRO A 170 7.62 -9.46 6.58
CA PRO A 170 7.49 -9.01 5.19
C PRO A 170 6.93 -7.58 5.10
N GLN A 171 6.15 -7.15 6.10
CA GLN A 171 5.68 -5.78 6.30
C GLN A 171 6.83 -4.76 6.40
N ALA A 172 7.94 -5.12 7.04
CA ALA A 172 9.10 -4.23 7.13
C ALA A 172 9.70 -4.00 5.73
N TRP A 173 9.84 -5.07 4.95
CA TRP A 173 10.33 -4.99 3.57
C TRP A 173 9.35 -4.23 2.67
N LEU A 174 8.04 -4.43 2.86
CA LEU A 174 7.02 -3.61 2.20
C LEU A 174 7.17 -2.14 2.56
N GLY A 175 7.46 -1.83 3.83
CA GLY A 175 7.76 -0.47 4.27
C GLY A 175 8.94 0.13 3.53
N LEU A 176 10.02 -0.64 3.34
CA LEU A 176 11.18 -0.19 2.57
C LEU A 176 10.80 0.10 1.10
N THR A 177 9.97 -0.75 0.48
CA THR A 177 9.58 -0.56 -0.92
C THR A 177 8.58 0.58 -1.11
N PHE A 178 7.51 0.62 -0.33
CA PHE A 178 6.41 1.56 -0.55
C PHE A 178 6.77 2.99 -0.19
N ASN A 179 7.64 3.18 0.80
CA ASN A 179 8.00 4.53 1.22
C ASN A 179 9.19 5.08 0.45
N TRP A 180 9.81 4.29 -0.44
CA TRP A 180 10.94 4.73 -1.25
C TRP A 180 10.63 5.99 -2.07
N GLY A 181 9.35 6.17 -2.43
CA GLY A 181 8.83 7.39 -3.04
C GLY A 181 9.19 8.67 -2.27
N ALA A 182 9.26 8.65 -0.93
CA ALA A 182 9.67 9.80 -0.13
C ALA A 182 11.11 10.24 -0.44
N LEU A 183 12.01 9.29 -0.67
CA LEU A 183 13.39 9.58 -1.07
C LEU A 183 13.42 10.16 -2.48
N VAL A 184 12.66 9.57 -3.42
CA VAL A 184 12.60 10.02 -4.81
C VAL A 184 12.00 11.41 -4.92
N GLY A 185 10.86 11.67 -4.26
CA GLY A 185 10.17 12.94 -4.26
C GLY A 185 10.99 14.07 -3.67
N PHE A 186 11.68 13.81 -2.54
CA PHE A 186 12.57 14.80 -1.93
C PHE A 186 13.78 15.06 -2.83
N ALA A 187 14.43 13.99 -3.30
CA ALA A 187 15.59 14.06 -4.18
C ALA A 187 15.28 14.65 -5.56
N ALA A 188 14.00 14.74 -5.97
CA ALA A 188 13.58 15.37 -7.21
C ALA A 188 13.62 16.90 -7.12
N ILE A 189 13.48 17.46 -5.91
CA ILE A 189 13.44 18.90 -5.67
C ILE A 189 14.79 19.43 -5.18
N THR A 190 15.42 18.74 -4.23
CA THR A 190 16.65 19.21 -3.56
C THR A 190 17.58 18.06 -3.22
N ASP A 191 18.83 18.37 -2.87
CA ASP A 191 19.82 17.36 -2.50
C ASP A 191 19.46 16.67 -1.16
N PRO A 192 19.89 15.42 -0.95
CA PRO A 192 19.61 14.65 0.26
C PRO A 192 19.95 15.41 1.54
N ALA A 193 19.02 15.38 2.49
CA ALA A 193 19.18 15.96 3.82
C ALA A 193 18.71 14.96 4.89
N PRO A 194 19.11 15.12 6.17
CA PRO A 194 18.66 14.22 7.24
C PRO A 194 17.13 14.14 7.37
N ALA A 195 16.40 15.22 7.06
CA ALA A 195 14.94 15.23 7.01
C ALA A 195 14.36 14.20 6.04
N MET A 196 15.01 13.97 4.88
CA MET A 196 14.63 12.96 3.90
C MET A 196 14.67 11.54 4.50
N ALA A 197 15.73 11.23 5.25
CA ALA A 197 15.91 9.93 5.89
C ALA A 197 14.87 9.69 6.99
N LEU A 198 14.58 10.70 7.81
CA LEU A 198 13.54 10.61 8.85
C LEU A 198 12.14 10.48 8.24
N LEU A 199 11.84 11.20 7.17
CA LEU A 199 10.56 11.09 6.44
C LEU A 199 10.34 9.66 5.94
N TYR A 200 11.37 9.08 5.30
CA TYR A 200 11.35 7.70 4.81
C TYR A 200 11.22 6.68 5.95
N ALA A 201 12.03 6.80 7.01
CA ALA A 201 12.00 5.89 8.15
C ALA A 201 10.64 5.91 8.87
N GLY A 202 10.03 7.09 9.02
CA GLY A 202 8.67 7.22 9.55
C GLY A 202 7.63 6.51 8.66
N GLY A 203 7.79 6.58 7.34
CA GLY A 203 6.98 5.82 6.39
C GLY A 203 7.10 4.31 6.55
N VAL A 204 8.32 3.80 6.76
CA VAL A 204 8.55 2.36 7.03
C VAL A 204 7.82 1.93 8.31
N ALA A 205 7.91 2.71 9.39
CA ALA A 205 7.20 2.46 10.63
C ALA A 205 5.67 2.51 10.43
N TRP A 206 5.17 3.49 9.67
CA TRP A 206 3.75 3.57 9.31
C TRP A 206 3.26 2.34 8.55
N THR A 207 4.07 1.82 7.62
CA THR A 207 3.76 0.59 6.87
C THR A 207 3.72 -0.63 7.74
N LEU A 208 4.65 -0.76 8.68
CA LEU A 208 4.58 -1.78 9.72
C LEU A 208 3.25 -1.72 10.48
N GLY A 209 2.77 -0.52 10.82
CA GLY A 209 1.47 -0.34 11.45
C GLY A 209 0.31 -0.79 10.56
N TYR A 210 0.09 -0.12 9.42
CA TYR A 210 -1.10 -0.39 8.61
C TYR A 210 -1.11 -1.78 7.96
N ASP A 211 0.05 -2.34 7.62
CA ASP A 211 0.12 -3.63 6.95
C ASP A 211 0.04 -4.78 7.96
N THR A 212 0.38 -4.53 9.23
CA THR A 212 -0.02 -5.43 10.33
C THR A 212 -1.54 -5.46 10.48
N ILE A 213 -2.21 -4.30 10.41
CA ILE A 213 -3.68 -4.26 10.42
C ILE A 213 -4.24 -5.05 9.24
N TYR A 214 -3.71 -4.83 8.04
CA TYR A 214 -4.15 -5.54 6.84
C TYR A 214 -4.02 -7.05 6.97
N ALA A 215 -2.89 -7.53 7.50
CA ALA A 215 -2.61 -8.95 7.69
C ALA A 215 -3.50 -9.64 8.75
N LEU A 216 -4.21 -8.90 9.61
CA LEU A 216 -5.17 -9.50 10.55
C LEU A 216 -6.39 -10.12 9.84
N GLN A 217 -6.69 -9.70 8.61
CA GLN A 217 -7.82 -10.24 7.83
C GLN A 217 -7.66 -11.72 7.51
N ASP A 218 -6.43 -12.16 7.27
CA ASP A 218 -6.12 -13.48 6.73
C ASP A 218 -5.34 -14.33 7.75
N ILE A 219 -5.38 -13.98 9.05
CA ILE A 219 -4.47 -14.58 10.04
C ILE A 219 -4.67 -16.09 10.19
N GLU A 220 -5.91 -16.58 10.07
CA GLU A 220 -6.26 -18.01 10.14
C GLU A 220 -5.79 -18.77 8.89
N ASP A 221 -6.10 -18.24 7.70
CA ASP A 221 -5.66 -18.80 6.41
C ASP A 221 -4.13 -18.82 6.30
N ASP A 222 -3.46 -17.74 6.70
CA ASP A 222 -2.01 -17.65 6.71
C ASP A 222 -1.38 -18.62 7.71
N ALA A 223 -2.06 -18.90 8.83
CA ALA A 223 -1.62 -19.90 9.78
C ALA A 223 -1.68 -21.31 9.18
N MET A 224 -2.78 -21.66 8.51
CA MET A 224 -2.94 -22.93 7.81
C MET A 224 -1.94 -23.11 6.67
N ALA A 225 -1.67 -22.05 5.91
CA ALA A 225 -0.72 -22.06 4.79
C ALA A 225 0.76 -21.92 5.21
N GLY A 226 1.06 -21.78 6.51
CA GLY A 226 2.44 -21.61 6.99
C GLY A 226 3.09 -20.27 6.62
N ILE A 227 2.30 -19.26 6.24
CA ILE A 227 2.78 -17.94 5.79
C ILE A 227 3.14 -17.07 7.00
N LYS A 228 4.38 -16.57 7.06
CA LYS A 228 4.85 -15.73 8.16
C LYS A 228 4.42 -14.26 7.97
N SER A 229 3.97 -13.60 9.05
CA SER A 229 3.55 -12.19 9.03
C SER A 229 3.71 -11.52 10.41
N SER A 230 3.79 -10.18 10.44
CA SER A 230 3.91 -9.41 11.68
C SER A 230 2.68 -9.58 12.58
N ALA A 231 1.48 -9.70 11.99
CA ALA A 231 0.24 -9.99 12.72
C ALA A 231 0.35 -11.31 13.48
N ARG A 232 0.89 -12.36 12.86
CA ARG A 232 1.14 -13.64 13.52
C ARG A 232 2.27 -13.56 14.56
N ALA A 233 3.33 -12.80 14.29
CA ALA A 233 4.45 -12.63 15.22
C ALA A 233 4.04 -11.87 16.49
N LEU A 234 3.18 -10.86 16.36
CA LEU A 234 2.64 -10.07 17.47
C LEU A 234 1.48 -10.77 18.19
N GLY A 235 0.70 -11.58 17.46
CA GLY A 235 -0.45 -12.31 17.99
C GLY A 235 -1.41 -11.38 18.76
N PRO A 236 -1.78 -11.72 20.02
CA PRO A 236 -2.67 -10.88 20.84
C PRO A 236 -2.16 -9.45 21.09
N ARG A 237 -0.86 -9.19 20.88
CA ARG A 237 -0.23 -7.87 21.07
C ARG A 237 -0.28 -7.00 19.81
N ALA A 238 -0.92 -7.44 18.72
CA ALA A 238 -0.95 -6.71 17.45
C ALA A 238 -1.39 -5.25 17.62
N ARG A 239 -2.44 -4.99 18.41
CA ARG A 239 -2.90 -3.62 18.70
C ARG A 239 -1.83 -2.74 19.36
N GLY A 240 -1.11 -3.28 20.35
CA GLY A 240 -0.02 -2.57 21.02
C GLY A 240 1.18 -2.35 20.09
N GLY A 241 1.53 -3.35 19.26
CA GLY A 241 2.58 -3.23 18.24
C GLY A 241 2.26 -2.13 17.22
N VAL A 242 1.03 -2.09 16.70
CA VAL A 242 0.57 -1.03 15.78
C VAL A 242 0.67 0.34 16.45
N ALA A 243 0.30 0.48 17.73
CA ALA A 243 0.44 1.74 18.46
C ALA A 243 1.91 2.20 18.56
N ILE A 244 2.84 1.26 18.83
CA ILE A 244 4.28 1.56 18.87
C ILE A 244 4.78 2.01 17.50
N PHE A 245 4.38 1.31 16.42
CA PHE A 245 4.79 1.67 15.06
C PHE A 245 4.27 3.04 14.63
N TYR A 246 3.01 3.37 14.94
CA TYR A 246 2.46 4.69 14.68
C TYR A 246 3.09 5.77 15.55
N GLY A 247 3.41 5.49 16.81
CA GLY A 247 4.16 6.41 17.66
C GLY A 247 5.57 6.69 17.12
N ALA A 248 6.28 5.65 16.67
CA ALA A 248 7.59 5.80 16.03
C ALA A 248 7.51 6.60 14.73
N ALA A 249 6.48 6.36 13.90
CA ALA A 249 6.26 7.13 12.68
C ALA A 249 6.06 8.63 12.98
N LEU A 250 5.20 8.96 13.94
CA LEU A 250 4.97 10.35 14.37
C LEU A 250 6.24 11.01 14.91
N LEU A 251 7.04 10.31 15.71
CA LEU A 251 8.28 10.84 16.26
C LEU A 251 9.30 11.15 15.15
N LEU A 252 9.45 10.23 14.19
CA LEU A 252 10.36 10.40 13.05
C LEU A 252 9.90 11.53 12.13
N TRP A 253 8.60 11.64 11.85
CA TRP A 253 8.05 12.73 11.05
C TRP A 253 8.12 14.08 11.77
N ALA A 254 7.91 14.13 13.09
CA ALA A 254 8.14 15.33 13.88
C ALA A 254 9.60 15.79 13.76
N GLY A 255 10.57 14.86 13.83
CA GLY A 255 11.98 15.16 13.58
C GLY A 255 12.24 15.65 12.15
N ALA A 256 11.63 15.03 11.14
CA ALA A 256 11.76 15.46 9.75
C ALA A 256 11.24 16.90 9.54
N LEU A 257 10.06 17.21 10.09
CA LEU A 257 9.46 18.55 10.05
C LEU A 257 10.33 19.56 10.80
N TRP A 258 10.81 19.22 12.00
CA TRP A 258 11.65 20.11 12.82
C TRP A 258 12.96 20.49 12.13
N LEU A 259 13.60 19.55 11.42
CA LEU A 259 14.83 19.80 10.69
C LEU A 259 14.66 20.73 9.49
N VAL A 260 13.44 20.82 8.94
CA VAL A 260 13.11 21.74 7.84
C VAL A 260 12.60 23.07 8.39
N ARG A 261 11.74 23.03 9.42
CA ARG A 261 11.12 24.18 10.07
C ARG A 261 11.14 23.97 11.59
N PRO A 262 12.17 24.48 12.30
CA PRO A 262 12.33 24.31 13.76
C PRO A 262 11.40 25.24 14.54
N ASP A 263 10.10 25.14 14.27
CA ASP A 263 9.02 25.91 14.87
C ASP A 263 8.05 24.94 15.56
N PRO A 264 7.83 25.05 16.89
CA PRO A 264 6.87 24.22 17.59
C PRO A 264 5.45 24.27 16.99
N LEU A 265 5.06 25.37 16.35
CA LEU A 265 3.75 25.48 15.68
C LEU A 265 3.66 24.58 14.45
N ALA A 266 4.78 24.34 13.74
CA ALA A 266 4.80 23.42 12.60
C ALA A 266 4.49 21.97 13.03
N LEU A 267 4.86 21.59 14.25
CA LEU A 267 4.55 20.26 14.80
C LEU A 267 3.06 20.08 15.10
N LEU A 268 2.30 21.16 15.33
CA LEU A 268 0.85 21.07 15.52
C LEU A 268 0.13 20.56 14.27
N ALA A 269 0.75 20.68 13.09
CA ALA A 269 0.21 20.14 11.85
C ALA A 269 0.12 18.60 11.86
N LEU A 270 0.82 17.90 12.77
CA LEU A 270 0.73 16.45 12.96
C LEU A 270 -0.45 16.02 13.85
N LEU A 271 -1.12 16.94 14.56
CA LEU A 271 -2.22 16.59 15.48
C LEU A 271 -3.38 15.83 14.78
N PRO A 272 -3.85 16.23 13.58
CA PRO A 272 -4.88 15.46 12.89
C PRO A 272 -4.46 14.02 12.58
N LEU A 273 -3.20 13.83 12.17
CA LEU A 273 -2.63 12.50 11.88
C LEU A 273 -2.50 11.66 13.16
N ALA A 274 -2.04 12.26 14.26
CA ALA A 274 -1.98 11.61 15.56
C ALA A 274 -3.37 11.17 16.05
N GLY A 275 -4.38 12.03 15.88
CA GLY A 275 -5.78 11.69 16.17
C GLY A 275 -6.29 10.54 15.30
N HIS A 276 -5.96 10.52 14.01
CA HIS A 276 -6.29 9.43 13.10
C HIS A 276 -5.66 8.10 13.53
N PHE A 277 -4.39 8.09 13.90
CA PHE A 277 -3.72 6.88 14.41
C PHE A 277 -4.29 6.41 15.74
N ALA A 278 -4.58 7.33 16.67
CA ALA A 278 -5.22 6.99 17.94
C ALA A 278 -6.61 6.34 17.71
N TRP A 279 -7.39 6.89 16.78
CA TRP A 279 -8.67 6.30 16.36
C TRP A 279 -8.50 4.91 15.76
N GLN A 280 -7.52 4.70 14.86
CA GLN A 280 -7.25 3.37 14.29
C GLN A 280 -6.87 2.36 15.38
N VAL A 281 -5.94 2.72 16.27
CA VAL A 281 -5.53 1.87 17.39
C VAL A 281 -6.70 1.56 18.32
N TRP A 282 -7.58 2.53 18.59
CA TRP A 282 -8.78 2.31 19.39
C TRP A 282 -9.75 1.33 18.71
N ARG A 283 -10.06 1.55 17.43
CA ARG A 283 -10.94 0.68 16.63
C ARG A 283 -10.39 -0.73 16.43
N LEU A 284 -9.08 -0.91 16.49
CA LEU A 284 -8.41 -2.22 16.39
C LEU A 284 -8.61 -3.10 17.63
N ALA A 285 -9.40 -2.65 18.62
CA ALA A 285 -9.95 -3.55 19.63
C ALA A 285 -10.84 -4.66 19.00
N ASP A 286 -11.48 -4.35 17.88
CA ASP A 286 -12.19 -5.31 17.02
C ASP A 286 -11.28 -5.72 15.86
N THR A 287 -10.86 -6.98 15.83
CA THR A 287 -9.99 -7.52 14.78
C THR A 287 -10.76 -8.23 13.67
N ALA A 288 -12.09 -8.08 13.60
CA ALA A 288 -12.88 -8.65 12.52
C ALA A 288 -12.33 -8.21 11.15
N PRO A 289 -12.24 -9.12 10.14
CA PRO A 289 -11.64 -8.82 8.84
C PRO A 289 -12.21 -7.57 8.16
N ALA A 290 -13.52 -7.35 8.24
CA ALA A 290 -14.15 -6.16 7.67
C ALA A 290 -13.68 -4.85 8.33
N ASN A 291 -13.52 -4.82 9.65
CA ASN A 291 -13.01 -3.66 10.37
C ASN A 291 -11.51 -3.45 10.06
N ALA A 292 -10.72 -4.53 10.06
CA ALA A 292 -9.30 -4.48 9.67
C ALA A 292 -9.11 -3.91 8.25
N LEU A 293 -9.91 -4.36 7.27
CA LEU A 293 -9.89 -3.83 5.91
C LEU A 293 -10.25 -2.34 5.85
N ALA A 294 -11.29 -1.94 6.59
CA ALA A 294 -11.72 -0.54 6.66
C ALA A 294 -10.62 0.35 7.24
N LEU A 295 -9.97 -0.10 8.32
CA LEU A 295 -8.84 0.59 8.95
C LEU A 295 -7.65 0.67 8.00
N PHE A 296 -7.26 -0.43 7.34
CA PHE A 296 -6.22 -0.41 6.32
C PHE A 296 -6.53 0.63 5.23
N ARG A 297 -7.73 0.60 4.65
CA ARG A 297 -8.15 1.54 3.59
C ARG A 297 -8.18 3.00 4.05
N SER A 298 -8.38 3.25 5.35
CA SER A 298 -8.35 4.62 5.90
C SER A 298 -6.94 5.24 5.90
N ASN A 299 -5.88 4.45 5.69
CA ASN A 299 -4.52 4.97 5.56
C ASN A 299 -4.30 5.83 4.30
N ARG A 300 -5.22 5.79 3.32
CA ARG A 300 -5.25 6.82 2.27
C ARG A 300 -5.39 8.23 2.86
N THR A 301 -6.14 8.36 3.96
CA THR A 301 -6.34 9.62 4.70
C THR A 301 -5.12 9.95 5.55
N ALA A 302 -4.51 8.98 6.22
CA ALA A 302 -3.24 9.21 6.92
C ALA A 302 -2.16 9.78 5.97
N GLY A 303 -2.11 9.22 4.75
CA GLY A 303 -1.41 9.76 3.58
C GLY A 303 -1.57 11.26 3.39
N LEU A 304 -2.81 11.68 3.19
CA LEU A 304 -3.19 13.08 2.99
C LEU A 304 -2.86 13.96 4.20
N LEU A 305 -3.07 13.48 5.42
CA LEU A 305 -2.82 14.26 6.64
C LEU A 305 -1.33 14.56 6.83
N LEU A 306 -0.44 13.58 6.57
CA LEU A 306 1.00 13.84 6.58
C LEU A 306 1.41 14.77 5.43
N PHE A 307 0.80 14.63 4.25
CA PHE A 307 1.05 15.53 3.14
C PHE A 307 0.73 16.98 3.49
N ALA A 308 -0.41 17.22 4.14
CA ALA A 308 -0.77 18.55 4.63
C ALA A 308 0.25 19.09 5.65
N ALA A 309 0.69 18.24 6.59
CA ALA A 309 1.70 18.62 7.58
C ALA A 309 3.07 18.95 6.95
N ALA A 310 3.52 18.12 6.01
CA ALA A 310 4.75 18.34 5.24
C ALA A 310 4.68 19.60 4.40
N THR A 311 3.51 19.92 3.85
CA THR A 311 3.28 21.16 3.10
C THR A 311 3.40 22.38 4.00
N VAL A 312 2.76 22.39 5.17
CA VAL A 312 2.88 23.50 6.14
C VAL A 312 4.33 23.73 6.57
N ALA A 313 5.09 22.64 6.75
CA ALA A 313 6.50 22.75 7.12
C ALA A 313 7.41 23.17 5.95
N GLY A 314 7.10 22.74 4.72
CA GLY A 314 7.88 23.05 3.52
C GLY A 314 7.66 24.46 2.99
N LEU A 315 6.45 25.02 3.15
CA LEU A 315 6.15 26.41 2.80
C LEU A 315 6.94 27.36 3.70
N ASP A 316 7.66 28.31 3.09
CA ASP A 316 8.55 29.33 3.69
C ASP A 316 10.03 28.92 3.88
N ARG A 317 10.78 28.76 2.78
CA ARG A 317 12.25 28.91 2.79
C ARG A 317 12.74 30.36 2.87
N SER A 318 11.85 31.32 3.06
CA SER A 318 12.15 32.77 3.13
C SER A 318 12.92 33.21 4.39
N PHE A 319 13.25 32.29 5.30
CA PHE A 319 13.88 32.60 6.60
C PHE A 319 15.16 31.78 6.90
N MET A 320 15.90 31.38 5.87
CA MET A 320 17.31 30.95 6.02
C MET A 320 18.25 31.84 5.22
#